data_AF-A0A6J6ZQY1-F1
#
_entry.id   AF-A0A6J6ZQY1-F1
#
_cell.length_a   1.000
_cell.length_b   1.000
_cell.length_c   1.000
_cell.angle_alpha   90.00
_cell.angle_beta   90.00
_cell.angle_gamma   90.00
#
_symmetry.space_group_name_H-M   'P 1'
#
loop_
_entity.id
_entity.type
_entity.pdbx_description
1 polymer ?
#
loop_
_entity_poly.entity_id
_entity_poly.type
_entity_poly.pdbx_seq_one_letter_code
_entity_poly.pdbx_strand_id
1 'polypeptide(L)'
;MATGAGRDVLAYRTLKVLADLDPAVEAVVGYTRYSIDGDPSGTRATIAIVDRGGLSRDVPSRVDRNPSLVGTKRRVASEREVLVARGRSDGRTVIFIPEVKAGQTIGITLLHVRFFDRLNAPVMRGVLQGYDRRYDRLVDWVSETEGEMRDDLLSELSVADLLILPISEMADRWRRASS
;
A
#
# COMPACT_ATOMS: atom_id res chain seq x y z
N MET A 1 -17.15 -31.22 -10.03
CA MET A 1 -17.11 -29.94 -10.77
C MET A 1 -16.43 -28.90 -9.90
N ALA A 2 -15.53 -28.14 -10.51
CA ALA A 2 -14.52 -27.30 -9.88
C ALA A 2 -15.10 -26.09 -9.13
N THR A 3 -14.44 -25.68 -8.04
CA THR A 3 -14.08 -24.26 -7.72
C THR A 3 -13.42 -24.15 -6.33
N GLY A 4 -12.32 -24.88 -6.11
CA GLY A 4 -11.41 -24.64 -4.97
C GLY A 4 -10.40 -23.50 -5.22
N ALA A 5 -10.32 -22.99 -6.46
CA ALA A 5 -9.24 -22.12 -6.92
C ALA A 5 -9.36 -20.64 -6.48
N GLY A 6 -10.48 -20.23 -5.88
CA GLY A 6 -10.72 -18.81 -5.54
C GLY A 6 -10.25 -18.38 -4.14
N ARG A 7 -10.05 -19.32 -3.20
CA ARG A 7 -9.76 -18.99 -1.79
C ARG A 7 -8.28 -18.75 -1.51
N ASP A 8 -7.37 -19.41 -2.21
CA ASP A 8 -5.93 -19.34 -1.93
C ASP A 8 -5.17 -18.30 -2.77
N VAL A 9 -5.64 -18.00 -3.98
CA VAL A 9 -4.93 -17.12 -4.92
C VAL A 9 -4.94 -15.65 -4.47
N LEU A 10 -6.00 -15.21 -3.78
CA LEU A 10 -6.13 -13.83 -3.27
C LEU A 10 -5.28 -13.59 -2.01
N ALA A 11 -5.18 -14.58 -1.11
CA ALA A 11 -4.25 -14.54 0.01
C ALA A 11 -2.80 -14.60 -0.48
N TYR A 12 -2.51 -15.44 -1.48
CA TYR A 12 -1.17 -15.55 -2.09
C TYR A 12 -0.72 -14.24 -2.75
N ARG A 13 -1.59 -13.57 -3.51
CA ARG A 13 -1.27 -12.26 -4.11
C ARG A 13 -0.88 -11.24 -3.05
N THR A 14 -1.65 -11.17 -1.96
CA THR A 14 -1.36 -10.25 -0.84
C THR A 14 -0.01 -10.56 -0.22
N LEU A 15 0.26 -11.84 0.10
CA LEU A 15 1.55 -12.25 0.67
C LEU A 15 2.72 -11.95 -0.26
N LYS A 16 2.55 -12.17 -1.57
CA LYS A 16 3.56 -11.84 -2.57
C LYS A 16 3.87 -10.35 -2.57
N VAL A 17 2.86 -9.48 -2.62
CA VAL A 17 3.07 -8.02 -2.60
C VAL A 17 3.76 -7.59 -1.31
N LEU A 18 3.40 -8.18 -0.17
CA LEU A 18 4.08 -7.89 1.10
C LEU A 18 5.54 -8.33 1.10
N ALA A 19 5.85 -9.50 0.53
CA ALA A 19 7.23 -9.97 0.38
C ALA A 19 8.03 -9.06 -0.57
N ASP A 20 7.40 -8.58 -1.64
CA ASP A 20 8.04 -7.66 -2.58
C ASP A 20 8.22 -6.23 -1.97
N LEU A 21 7.41 -5.85 -0.97
CA LEU A 21 7.55 -4.60 -0.21
C LEU A 21 8.56 -4.67 0.94
N ASP A 22 8.83 -5.87 1.48
CA ASP A 22 9.66 -6.09 2.66
C ASP A 22 11.06 -5.43 2.56
N PRO A 23 11.79 -5.48 1.42
CA PRO A 23 13.10 -4.84 1.29
C PRO A 23 13.09 -3.32 1.49
N ALA A 24 11.92 -2.66 1.34
CA ALA A 24 11.77 -1.24 1.58
C ALA A 24 11.54 -0.89 3.05
N VAL A 25 11.12 -1.85 3.87
CA VAL A 25 10.71 -1.62 5.26
C VAL A 25 11.94 -1.67 6.17
N GLU A 26 12.24 -0.56 6.84
CA GLU A 26 13.28 -0.51 7.88
C GLU A 26 12.74 -1.07 9.21
N ALA A 27 11.48 -0.74 9.56
CA ALA A 27 10.86 -1.22 10.78
C ALA A 27 9.33 -1.19 10.72
N VAL A 28 8.68 -2.18 11.34
CA VAL A 28 7.25 -2.11 11.68
C VAL A 28 7.13 -1.51 13.08
N VAL A 29 6.54 -0.32 13.20
CA VAL A 29 6.48 0.45 14.45
C VAL A 29 5.13 0.33 15.16
N GLY A 30 4.13 -0.29 14.52
CA GLY A 30 2.84 -0.57 15.13
C GLY A 30 1.85 -1.15 14.13
N TYR A 31 0.69 -1.55 14.64
CA TYR A 31 -0.37 -2.07 13.79
C TYR A 31 -1.75 -1.79 14.38
N THR A 32 -2.76 -1.79 13.51
CA THR A 32 -4.17 -1.84 13.91
C THR A 32 -4.89 -2.85 13.05
N ARG A 33 -5.58 -3.79 13.68
CA ARG A 33 -6.42 -4.75 13.00
C ARG A 33 -7.89 -4.38 13.16
N TYR A 34 -8.60 -4.41 12.05
CA TYR A 34 -10.02 -4.11 12.00
C TYR A 34 -10.79 -5.32 11.49
N SER A 35 -11.95 -5.60 12.10
CA SER A 35 -12.99 -6.41 11.48
C SER A 35 -13.91 -5.53 10.63
N ILE A 36 -14.43 -6.10 9.56
CA ILE A 36 -15.46 -5.48 8.72
C ILE A 36 -16.72 -6.33 8.74
N ASP A 37 -17.86 -5.67 8.91
CA ASP A 37 -19.18 -6.27 8.78
C ASP A 37 -19.96 -5.65 7.61
N GLY A 38 -20.64 -6.47 6.83
CA GLY A 38 -21.33 -6.09 5.60
C GLY A 38 -20.47 -6.13 4.32
N ASP A 39 -21.02 -5.63 3.21
CA ASP A 39 -20.34 -5.56 1.91
C ASP A 39 -19.57 -4.22 1.77
N PRO A 40 -18.22 -4.24 1.66
CA PRO A 40 -17.40 -3.04 1.47
C PRO A 40 -17.70 -2.25 0.20
N SER A 41 -18.30 -2.88 -0.81
CA SER A 41 -18.71 -2.20 -2.05
C SER A 41 -19.96 -1.35 -1.85
N GLY A 42 -20.75 -1.66 -0.82
CA GLY A 42 -21.94 -0.90 -0.42
C GLY A 42 -21.65 0.28 0.50
N THR A 43 -22.73 0.92 0.99
CA THR A 43 -22.67 2.10 1.87
C THR A 43 -22.95 1.81 3.33
N ARG A 44 -23.34 0.58 3.66
CA ARG A 44 -23.77 0.17 5.01
C ARG A 44 -22.73 -0.65 5.78
N ALA A 45 -21.58 -0.94 5.18
CA ALA A 45 -20.53 -1.69 5.85
C ALA A 45 -19.98 -0.91 7.05
N THR A 46 -19.70 -1.65 8.12
CA THR A 46 -19.12 -1.10 9.34
C THR A 46 -17.73 -1.68 9.59
N ILE A 47 -16.96 -0.99 10.42
CA ILE A 47 -15.60 -1.37 10.79
C ILE A 47 -15.44 -1.24 12.30
N ALA A 48 -14.73 -2.18 12.93
CA ALA A 48 -14.43 -2.16 14.35
C ALA A 48 -12.98 -2.57 14.58
N ILE A 49 -12.33 -2.01 15.61
CA ILE A 49 -10.96 -2.42 15.98
C ILE A 49 -11.04 -3.72 16.76
N VAL A 50 -10.27 -4.73 16.33
CA VAL A 50 -10.16 -6.02 17.01
C VAL A 50 -8.83 -6.18 17.75
N ASP A 51 -7.78 -5.50 17.28
CA ASP A 51 -6.46 -5.53 17.94
C ASP A 51 -5.64 -4.29 17.56
N ARG A 52 -4.73 -3.87 18.44
CA ARG A 52 -3.77 -2.78 18.18
C ARG A 52 -2.48 -2.95 18.98
N GLY A 53 -1.35 -2.61 18.34
CA GLY A 53 -0.02 -2.74 18.93
C GLY A 53 0.95 -1.65 18.50
N GLY A 54 2.04 -1.52 19.26
CA GLY A 54 3.06 -0.50 19.06
C GLY A 54 2.47 0.91 19.12
N LEU A 55 2.91 1.76 18.20
CA LEU A 55 2.51 3.17 18.12
C LEU A 55 0.99 3.40 18.00
N SER A 56 0.23 2.42 17.51
CA SER A 56 -1.23 2.56 17.37
C SER A 56 -1.98 2.53 18.71
N ARG A 57 -1.39 2.03 19.80
CA ARG A 57 -2.04 1.95 21.11
C ARG A 57 -2.49 3.31 21.62
N ASP A 58 -1.69 4.34 21.36
CA ASP A 58 -1.90 5.70 21.86
C ASP A 58 -2.55 6.63 20.82
N VAL A 59 -2.92 6.11 19.64
CA VAL A 59 -3.55 6.89 18.57
C VAL A 59 -5.07 6.80 18.68
N PRO A 60 -5.79 7.93 18.87
CA PRO A 60 -7.25 7.93 18.85
C PRO A 60 -7.79 7.45 17.50
N SER A 61 -8.70 6.47 17.53
CA SER A 61 -9.36 5.99 16.32
C SER A 61 -10.71 6.67 16.15
N ARG A 62 -10.95 7.20 14.94
CA ARG A 62 -12.28 7.69 14.56
C ARG A 62 -13.34 6.59 14.60
N VAL A 63 -12.93 5.34 14.40
CA VAL A 63 -13.83 4.18 14.37
C VAL A 63 -14.58 4.01 15.69
N ASP A 64 -13.95 4.37 16.82
CA ASP A 64 -14.57 4.29 18.15
C ASP A 64 -15.78 5.23 18.28
N ARG A 65 -15.88 6.28 17.45
CA ARG A 65 -17.01 7.23 17.43
C ARG A 65 -17.93 7.07 16.23
N ASN A 66 -17.40 6.64 15.10
CA ASN A 66 -18.15 6.45 13.86
C ASN A 66 -17.69 5.15 13.18
N PRO A 67 -18.49 4.07 13.26
CA PRO A 67 -18.12 2.77 12.74
C PRO A 67 -18.35 2.64 11.22
N SER A 68 -18.78 3.68 10.50
CA SER A 68 -18.99 3.58 9.05
C SER A 68 -17.67 3.34 8.31
N LEU A 69 -17.64 2.31 7.46
CA LEU A 69 -16.50 1.99 6.61
C LEU A 69 -16.46 2.97 5.42
N VAL A 70 -15.61 3.99 5.51
CA VAL A 70 -15.48 5.04 4.49
C VAL A 70 -14.02 5.39 4.18
N GLY A 71 -13.80 6.11 3.08
CA GLY A 71 -12.49 6.59 2.65
C GLY A 71 -11.53 5.47 2.25
N THR A 72 -10.24 5.63 2.54
CA THR A 72 -9.17 4.70 2.15
C THR A 72 -9.41 3.27 2.62
N LYS A 73 -9.94 3.09 3.85
CA LYS A 73 -10.25 1.75 4.38
C LYS A 73 -11.34 1.07 3.56
N ARG A 74 -12.41 1.78 3.19
CA ARG A 74 -13.45 1.24 2.29
C ARG A 74 -12.87 0.85 0.94
N ARG A 75 -12.06 1.73 0.34
CA ARG A 75 -11.43 1.48 -0.97
C ARG A 75 -10.59 0.21 -0.97
N VAL A 76 -9.68 0.07 0.01
CA VAL A 76 -8.85 -1.14 0.16
C VAL A 76 -9.70 -2.38 0.36
N ALA A 77 -10.75 -2.30 1.18
CA ALA A 77 -11.64 -3.44 1.39
C ALA A 77 -12.42 -3.83 0.13
N SER A 78 -12.87 -2.88 -0.69
CA SER A 78 -13.60 -3.16 -1.92
C SER A 78 -12.69 -3.67 -3.04
N GLU A 79 -11.52 -3.05 -3.21
CA GLU A 79 -10.56 -3.39 -4.28
C GLU A 79 -9.77 -4.65 -3.96
N ARG A 80 -9.58 -4.98 -2.68
CA ARG A 80 -8.81 -6.14 -2.19
C ARG A 80 -7.34 -6.10 -2.61
N GLU A 81 -6.81 -4.89 -2.69
CA GLU A 81 -5.41 -4.64 -3.02
C GLU A 81 -4.68 -3.99 -1.85
N VAL A 82 -3.41 -4.36 -1.69
CA VAL A 82 -2.52 -3.74 -0.71
C VAL A 82 -2.28 -2.29 -1.13
N LEU A 83 -2.31 -1.38 -0.17
CA LEU A 83 -2.05 0.04 -0.41
C LEU A 83 -1.01 0.57 0.55
N VAL A 84 0.08 1.13 0.03
CA VAL A 84 1.01 1.97 0.76
C VAL A 84 0.53 3.41 0.69
N ALA A 85 0.42 4.08 1.84
CA ALA A 85 0.00 5.47 1.89
C ALA A 85 0.69 6.23 3.03
N ARG A 86 0.58 7.56 2.97
CA ARG A 86 0.99 8.48 4.03
C ARG A 86 -0.25 9.01 4.75
N GLY A 87 -0.27 8.94 6.07
CA GLY A 87 -1.35 9.48 6.90
C GLY A 87 -1.48 10.99 6.70
N ARG A 88 -2.68 11.46 6.33
CA ARG A 88 -2.91 12.89 6.06
C ARG A 88 -2.70 13.78 7.29
N SER A 89 -3.02 13.26 8.48
CA SER A 89 -2.99 14.02 9.74
C SER A 89 -1.64 13.96 10.46
N ASP A 90 -0.88 12.88 10.29
CA ASP A 90 0.34 12.61 11.07
C ASP A 90 1.58 12.35 10.22
N GLY A 91 1.46 12.35 8.89
CA GLY A 91 2.58 12.14 7.96
C GLY A 91 3.17 10.72 7.99
N ARG A 92 2.61 9.81 8.78
CA ARG A 92 3.20 8.48 8.99
C ARG A 92 2.90 7.55 7.84
N THR A 93 3.86 6.73 7.46
CA THR A 93 3.69 5.70 6.43
C THR A 93 2.95 4.50 6.97
N VAL A 94 2.00 4.01 6.18
CA VAL A 94 1.12 2.90 6.55
C VAL A 94 0.89 1.98 5.35
N ILE A 95 0.92 0.67 5.59
CA ILE A 95 0.53 -0.35 4.63
C ILE A 95 -0.86 -0.86 5.04
N PHE A 96 -1.84 -0.72 4.16
CA PHE A 96 -3.18 -1.28 4.31
C PHE A 96 -3.21 -2.67 3.66
N ILE A 97 -3.63 -3.67 4.43
CA ILE A 97 -3.64 -5.07 4.04
C ILE A 97 -5.08 -5.58 4.17
N PRO A 98 -5.76 -5.90 3.06
CA PRO A 98 -7.09 -6.48 3.12
C PRO A 98 -7.03 -7.93 3.62
N GLU A 99 -7.88 -8.28 4.58
CA GLU A 99 -8.06 -9.65 5.06
C GLU A 99 -9.25 -10.26 4.34
N VAL A 100 -8.99 -11.15 3.39
CA VAL A 100 -10.01 -11.76 2.53
C VAL A 100 -10.24 -13.21 2.93
N LYS A 101 -11.50 -13.57 3.15
CA LYS A 101 -11.95 -14.94 3.37
C LYS A 101 -13.08 -15.25 2.41
N ALA A 102 -12.97 -16.37 1.68
CA ALA A 102 -14.00 -16.79 0.73
C ALA A 102 -14.36 -15.74 -0.35
N GLY A 103 -13.40 -14.90 -0.74
CA GLY A 103 -13.65 -13.82 -1.69
C GLY A 103 -14.38 -12.62 -1.11
N GLN A 104 -14.57 -12.52 0.21
CA GLN A 104 -15.09 -11.35 0.90
C GLN A 104 -14.03 -10.76 1.84
N THR A 105 -13.89 -9.44 1.86
CA THR A 105 -13.03 -8.77 2.83
C THR A 105 -13.72 -8.76 4.19
N ILE A 106 -13.13 -9.48 5.15
CA ILE A 106 -13.64 -9.61 6.52
C ILE A 106 -12.90 -8.68 7.49
N GLY A 107 -11.84 -8.02 7.04
CA GLY A 107 -11.04 -7.14 7.87
C GLY A 107 -9.98 -6.38 7.08
N ILE A 108 -9.29 -5.49 7.78
CA ILE A 108 -8.11 -4.80 7.27
C ILE A 108 -7.09 -4.74 8.40
N THR A 109 -5.84 -5.06 8.08
CA THR A 109 -4.70 -4.74 8.93
C THR A 109 -3.99 -3.49 8.39
N LEU A 110 -3.76 -2.50 9.25
CA LEU A 110 -2.89 -1.36 8.99
C LEU A 110 -1.56 -1.61 9.69
N LEU A 111 -0.46 -1.67 8.94
CA LEU A 111 0.89 -1.68 9.51
C LEU A 111 1.48 -0.28 9.44
N HIS A 112 1.79 0.30 10.58
CA HIS A 112 2.61 1.50 10.65
C HIS A 112 4.06 1.09 10.45
N VAL A 113 4.66 1.58 9.37
CA VAL A 113 6.02 1.21 8.98
C VAL A 113 6.88 2.45 8.88
N ARG A 114 8.18 2.27 9.07
CA ARG A 114 9.22 3.19 8.63
C ARG A 114 9.92 2.53 7.46
N PHE A 115 9.98 3.23 6.33
CA PHE A 115 10.77 2.78 5.19
C PHE A 115 12.21 3.24 5.34
N PHE A 116 13.14 2.56 4.68
CA PHE A 116 14.46 3.14 4.45
C PHE A 116 14.30 4.47 3.70
N ASP A 117 15.15 5.45 4.00
CA ASP A 117 15.09 6.74 3.32
C ASP A 117 15.35 6.58 1.82
N ARG A 118 16.34 5.76 1.46
CA ARG A 118 16.75 5.42 0.09
C ARG A 118 17.16 3.96 0.02
N LEU A 119 17.08 3.39 -1.17
CA LEU A 119 17.56 2.04 -1.49
C LEU A 119 18.50 2.10 -2.68
N ASN A 120 19.31 1.06 -2.88
CA ASN A 120 20.00 0.93 -4.16
C ASN A 120 18.97 0.74 -5.30
N ALA A 121 19.32 1.19 -6.50
CA ALA A 121 18.41 1.19 -7.65
C ALA A 121 17.85 -0.21 -8.00
N PRO A 122 18.65 -1.30 -8.04
CA PRO A 122 18.12 -2.64 -8.31
C PRO A 122 17.07 -3.12 -7.31
N VAL A 123 17.29 -2.88 -6.01
CA VAL A 123 16.33 -3.25 -4.96
C VAL A 123 15.06 -2.42 -5.10
N MET A 124 15.18 -1.09 -5.26
CA MET A 124 14.03 -0.21 -5.42
C MET A 124 13.21 -0.57 -6.67
N ARG A 125 13.87 -0.92 -7.78
CA ARG A 125 13.21 -1.42 -8.99
C ARG A 125 12.36 -2.66 -8.69
N GLY A 126 12.95 -3.65 -8.01
CA GLY A 126 12.24 -4.89 -7.65
C GLY A 126 11.02 -4.61 -6.77
N VAL A 127 11.16 -3.73 -5.77
CA VAL A 127 10.05 -3.29 -4.92
C VAL A 127 8.92 -2.67 -5.76
N LEU A 128 9.23 -1.74 -6.68
CA LEU A 128 8.24 -1.08 -7.53
C LEU A 128 7.59 -2.03 -8.56
N GLN A 129 8.29 -3.07 -9.01
CA GLN A 129 7.73 -4.08 -9.91
C GLN A 129 6.73 -4.97 -9.18
N GLY A 130 7.07 -5.39 -7.95
CA GLY A 130 6.21 -6.25 -7.14
C GLY A 130 5.03 -5.53 -6.50
N TYR A 131 5.11 -4.20 -6.31
CA TYR A 131 4.03 -3.38 -5.80
C TYR A 131 3.35 -2.56 -6.90
N ASP A 132 2.10 -2.92 -7.22
CA ASP A 132 1.20 -2.16 -8.11
C ASP A 132 1.80 -1.86 -9.51
N ARG A 133 2.75 -2.70 -9.97
CA ARG A 133 3.51 -2.54 -11.24
C ARG A 133 3.96 -1.09 -11.47
N ARG A 134 4.38 -0.43 -10.39
CA ARG A 134 4.68 1.00 -10.41
C ARG A 134 5.90 1.31 -11.27
N TYR A 135 6.86 0.39 -11.33
CA TYR A 135 8.02 0.54 -12.19
C TYR A 135 7.60 0.59 -13.67
N ASP A 136 6.84 -0.39 -14.13
CA ASP A 136 6.40 -0.46 -15.55
C ASP A 136 5.63 0.80 -15.94
N ARG A 137 4.69 1.26 -15.10
CA ARG A 137 3.95 2.51 -15.35
C ARG A 137 4.83 3.75 -15.34
N LEU A 138 5.88 3.77 -14.51
CA LEU A 138 6.84 4.87 -14.50
C LEU A 138 7.69 4.86 -15.77
N VAL A 139 8.14 3.69 -16.23
CA VAL A 139 8.86 3.53 -17.51
C VAL A 139 8.00 4.03 -18.66
N ASP A 140 6.73 3.60 -18.73
CA ASP A 140 5.80 4.02 -19.78
C ASP A 140 5.66 5.55 -19.79
N TRP A 141 5.42 6.15 -18.62
CA TRP A 141 5.23 7.60 -18.51
C TRP A 141 6.48 8.39 -18.89
N VAL A 142 7.65 8.01 -18.36
CA VAL A 142 8.93 8.67 -18.66
C VAL A 142 9.25 8.56 -20.14
N SER A 143 9.09 7.37 -20.74
CA SER A 143 9.37 7.15 -22.16
C SER A 143 8.43 7.94 -23.07
N GLU A 144 7.21 8.22 -22.62
CA GLU A 144 6.22 9.01 -23.36
C GLU A 144 6.49 10.52 -23.27
N THR A 145 6.92 11.03 -22.11
CA THR A 145 6.87 12.48 -21.82
C THR A 145 8.17 13.11 -21.33
N GLU A 146 9.09 12.35 -20.73
CA GLU A 146 10.22 12.88 -19.95
C GLU A 146 11.61 12.48 -20.46
N GLY A 147 11.69 11.58 -21.45
CA GLY A 147 12.93 11.15 -22.09
C GLY A 147 13.27 9.68 -21.80
N GLU A 148 14.54 9.40 -21.52
CA GLU A 148 15.02 8.04 -21.28
C GLU A 148 14.86 7.62 -19.82
N MET A 149 14.42 6.37 -19.59
CA MET A 149 14.37 5.81 -18.25
C MET A 149 15.77 5.55 -17.69
N ARG A 150 16.19 6.45 -16.80
CA ARG A 150 17.40 6.34 -15.97
C ARG A 150 17.15 5.62 -14.64
N ASP A 151 17.46 4.33 -14.57
CA ASP A 151 17.22 3.53 -13.36
C ASP A 151 18.08 3.92 -12.16
N ASP A 152 19.25 4.50 -12.38
CA ASP A 152 20.14 4.98 -11.32
C ASP A 152 19.48 6.04 -10.41
N LEU A 153 18.57 6.85 -10.97
CA LEU A 153 17.80 7.85 -10.22
C LEU A 153 16.89 7.24 -9.15
N LEU A 154 16.50 5.98 -9.27
CA LEU A 154 15.73 5.29 -8.22
C LEU A 154 16.48 5.28 -6.88
N SER A 155 17.82 5.34 -6.90
CA SER A 155 18.63 5.36 -5.69
C SER A 155 18.75 6.74 -5.01
N GLU A 156 18.34 7.80 -5.70
CA GLU A 156 18.43 9.17 -5.21
C GLU A 156 17.11 9.65 -4.58
N LEU A 157 16.01 8.95 -4.86
CA LEU A 157 14.67 9.33 -4.46
C LEU A 157 14.25 8.66 -3.16
N SER A 158 13.35 9.33 -2.44
CA SER A 158 12.75 8.79 -1.23
C SER A 158 11.94 7.53 -1.54
N VAL A 159 12.19 6.44 -0.82
CA VAL A 159 11.41 5.20 -0.95
C VAL A 159 9.93 5.47 -0.74
N ALA A 160 9.59 6.26 0.28
CA ALA A 160 8.21 6.60 0.58
C ALA A 160 7.56 7.37 -0.57
N ASP A 161 8.30 8.30 -1.19
CA ASP A 161 7.76 9.06 -2.33
C ASP A 161 7.59 8.17 -3.56
N LEU A 162 8.54 7.27 -3.82
CA LEU A 162 8.44 6.28 -4.91
C LEU A 162 7.25 5.33 -4.77
N LEU A 163 6.87 4.98 -3.55
CA LEU A 163 5.74 4.10 -3.27
C LEU A 163 4.38 4.82 -3.24
N ILE A 164 4.36 6.12 -2.97
CA ILE A 164 3.12 6.84 -2.59
C ILE A 164 2.72 7.92 -3.60
N LEU A 165 3.67 8.68 -4.15
CA LEU A 165 3.34 9.80 -5.03
C LEU A 165 2.70 9.31 -6.35
N PRO A 166 1.86 10.12 -7.01
CA PRO A 166 1.36 9.80 -8.34
C PRO A 166 2.51 9.53 -9.33
N ILE A 167 2.29 8.60 -10.27
CA ILE A 167 3.30 8.27 -11.30
C ILE A 167 3.77 9.52 -12.05
N SER A 168 2.85 10.41 -12.40
CA SER A 168 3.17 11.67 -13.09
C SER A 168 4.13 12.58 -12.30
N GLU A 169 3.94 12.69 -10.98
CA GLU A 169 4.82 13.52 -10.12
C GLU A 169 6.20 12.87 -9.95
N MET A 170 6.27 11.54 -9.94
CA MET A 170 7.55 10.83 -9.94
C MET A 170 8.29 11.03 -11.26
N ALA A 171 7.59 10.95 -12.39
CA ALA A 171 8.18 11.10 -13.71
C ALA A 171 8.78 12.50 -13.94
N ASP A 172 8.19 13.56 -13.37
CA ASP A 172 8.76 14.92 -13.39
C ASP A 172 10.22 14.97 -12.85
N ARG A 173 10.62 14.01 -12.01
CA ARG A 173 12.00 13.91 -11.51
C ARG A 173 12.99 13.51 -12.60
N TRP A 174 12.57 12.73 -13.60
CA TRP A 174 13.39 12.36 -14.75
C TRP A 174 13.62 13.55 -15.70
N ARG A 175 12.61 14.42 -15.88
CA ARG A 175 12.77 15.65 -16.67
C ARG A 175 13.91 16.53 -16.13
N ARG A 176 13.94 16.72 -14.82
CA ARG A 176 14.92 17.60 -14.15
C ARG A 176 16.34 17.04 -14.17
N ALA A 177 16.50 15.73 -14.24
CA ALA A 177 17.82 15.08 -14.29
C ALA A 177 18.42 15.04 -15.71
N SER A 178 17.58 15.28 -16.73
CA SER A 178 17.96 15.34 -18.15
C SER A 178 18.22 16.78 -18.64
N SER A 179 17.98 17.78 -17.78
CA SER A 179 18.23 19.21 -18.03
C SER A 179 19.57 19.63 -17.44
#